data_AF-A0A2M7PKR8-F1
#
_entry.id   AF-A0A2M7PKR8-F1
#
_cell.length_a   1.000
_cell.length_b   1.000
_cell.length_c   1.000
_cell.angle_alpha   90.00
_cell.angle_beta   90.00
_cell.angle_gamma   90.00
#
_symmetry.space_group_name_H-M   'P 1'
#
loop_
_entity.id
_entity.type
_entity.pdbx_description
1 polymer ?
#
loop_
_entity_poly.entity_id
_entity_poly.type
_entity_poly.pdbx_seq_one_letter_code
_entity_poly.pdbx_strand_id
1 'polypeptide(L)'
;MRKLSVLFVFAIAISALSCTNMKGNQENKLNSEVSESISSPADEEGKIAPEYLTYETFREKVWDFEKNPQEWNYQGEVPCVIDFYADWCKPCKQVAPIMDELAIKYAGQVEIYKIDVDKEKKLASVFGIRSIPSV
;
A
#
# COMPACT_ATOMS: atom_id res chain seq x y z
N MET A 1 -36.14 -38.14 28.23
CA MET A 1 -37.61 -38.02 28.25
C MET A 1 -38.07 -37.54 26.89
N ARG A 2 -38.79 -38.40 26.15
CA ARG A 2 -39.27 -38.20 24.78
C ARG A 2 -40.71 -37.67 24.83
N LYS A 3 -41.03 -36.67 24.02
CA LYS A 3 -42.37 -36.35 23.49
C LYS A 3 -42.10 -35.82 22.08
N LEU A 4 -42.24 -36.56 20.99
CA LEU A 4 -43.42 -37.20 20.40
C LEU A 4 -44.61 -36.26 20.27
N SER A 5 -44.74 -35.62 19.11
CA SER A 5 -46.04 -35.37 18.46
C SER A 5 -45.87 -35.02 16.97
N VAL A 6 -46.42 -35.89 16.13
CA VAL A 6 -47.22 -35.60 14.92
C VAL A 6 -46.48 -34.91 13.75
N LEU A 7 -45.88 -35.67 12.81
CA LEU A 7 -46.52 -36.13 11.56
C LEU A 7 -47.41 -35.06 10.88
N PHE A 8 -46.85 -34.28 9.96
CA PHE A 8 -47.60 -33.74 8.82
C PHE A 8 -46.73 -33.85 7.56
N VAL A 9 -46.97 -34.94 6.83
CA VAL A 9 -46.50 -35.19 5.48
C VAL A 9 -47.29 -34.25 4.57
N PHE A 10 -46.62 -33.31 3.91
CA PHE A 10 -47.15 -32.67 2.69
C PHE A 10 -46.08 -32.74 1.61
N ALA A 11 -46.15 -33.83 0.85
CA ALA A 11 -45.57 -33.92 -0.46
C ALA A 11 -46.41 -33.06 -1.42
N ILE A 12 -45.81 -32.04 -2.02
CA ILE A 12 -46.26 -31.52 -3.31
C ILE A 12 -45.01 -31.35 -4.19
N ALA A 13 -44.88 -32.29 -5.13
CA ALA A 13 -43.98 -32.18 -6.25
C ALA A 13 -44.57 -31.20 -7.27
N ILE A 14 -43.80 -30.21 -7.69
CA ILE A 14 -43.97 -29.57 -9.00
C ILE A 14 -42.58 -29.46 -9.64
N SER A 15 -42.36 -30.36 -10.58
CA SER A 15 -41.31 -30.35 -11.59
C SER A 15 -41.72 -29.45 -12.76
N ALA A 16 -40.86 -28.52 -13.17
CA ALA A 16 -40.56 -28.23 -14.58
C ALA A 16 -39.48 -27.14 -14.75
N LEU A 17 -38.38 -27.56 -15.38
CA LEU A 17 -37.67 -26.92 -16.50
C LEU A 17 -37.11 -25.50 -16.32
N SER A 18 -35.77 -25.43 -16.21
CA SER A 18 -34.99 -24.70 -17.23
C SER A 18 -33.54 -25.18 -17.29
N CYS A 19 -33.17 -25.83 -18.40
CA CYS A 19 -31.80 -26.02 -18.84
C CYS A 19 -31.53 -25.04 -19.99
N THR A 20 -30.63 -24.07 -19.80
CA THR A 20 -29.81 -23.39 -20.82
C THR A 20 -28.90 -22.43 -20.02
N ASN A 21 -27.59 -22.27 -20.24
CA ASN A 21 -26.80 -22.33 -21.47
C ASN A 21 -25.30 -22.52 -21.12
N MET A 22 -24.56 -23.16 -22.03
CA MET A 22 -23.14 -23.52 -21.97
C MET A 22 -22.47 -23.05 -23.27
N LYS A 23 -21.43 -22.19 -23.18
CA LYS A 23 -20.30 -21.96 -24.12
C LYS A 23 -19.78 -20.53 -23.93
N GLY A 24 -18.48 -20.24 -23.88
CA GLY A 24 -17.28 -21.04 -24.02
C GLY A 24 -16.07 -20.11 -24.17
N ASN A 25 -14.90 -20.62 -23.78
CA ASN A 25 -13.55 -20.34 -24.24
C ASN A 25 -13.10 -18.89 -24.56
N GLN A 26 -12.12 -18.39 -23.79
CA GLN A 26 -10.81 -18.17 -24.40
C GLN A 26 -9.69 -18.33 -23.36
N GLU A 27 -8.95 -19.43 -23.49
CA GLU A 27 -7.52 -19.42 -23.18
C GLU A 27 -6.87 -18.30 -24.00
N ASN A 28 -6.16 -17.40 -23.34
CA ASN A 28 -5.06 -16.70 -23.99
C ASN A 28 -3.86 -16.71 -23.05
N LYS A 29 -3.03 -17.73 -23.25
CA LYS A 29 -1.66 -17.78 -22.77
C LYS A 29 -0.86 -16.83 -23.66
N LEU A 30 -0.61 -15.61 -23.18
CA LEU A 30 0.54 -14.84 -23.61
C LEU A 30 1.41 -14.60 -22.38
N ASN A 31 2.53 -15.31 -22.37
CA ASN A 31 3.65 -15.09 -21.46
C ASN A 31 4.12 -13.64 -21.60
N SER A 32 4.27 -12.95 -20.48
CA SER A 32 5.51 -12.21 -20.25
C SER A 32 5.70 -12.14 -18.74
N GLU A 33 6.79 -12.73 -18.30
CA GLU A 33 7.35 -12.55 -16.97
C GLU A 33 7.44 -11.06 -16.64
N VAL A 34 6.68 -10.62 -15.64
CA VAL A 34 7.05 -9.58 -14.66
C VAL A 34 6.35 -10.03 -13.37
N SER A 35 6.90 -11.04 -12.69
CA SER A 35 7.66 -10.84 -11.45
C SER A 35 7.02 -9.79 -10.53
N GLU A 36 6.06 -10.24 -9.71
CA GLU A 36 6.30 -10.35 -8.27
C GLU A 36 7.31 -9.34 -7.69
N SER A 37 6.96 -8.04 -7.64
CA SER A 37 7.50 -7.05 -6.69
C SER A 37 6.80 -5.69 -6.83
N ILE A 38 5.49 -5.62 -6.57
CA ILE A 38 4.86 -4.34 -6.20
C ILE A 38 4.38 -4.50 -4.76
N SER A 39 5.32 -4.38 -3.82
CA SER A 39 5.00 -4.14 -2.42
C SER A 39 4.81 -2.64 -2.23
N SER A 40 3.79 -2.06 -2.87
CA SER A 40 3.29 -0.74 -2.50
C SER A 40 2.07 -0.97 -1.60
N PRO A 41 2.00 -0.34 -0.41
CA PRO A 41 0.83 -0.44 0.44
C PRO A 41 -0.28 0.35 -0.24
N ALA A 42 -1.05 -0.33 -1.08
CA ALA A 42 -2.39 0.11 -1.37
C ALA A 42 -3.12 0.17 -0.02
N ASP A 43 -3.72 1.32 0.29
CA ASP A 43 -4.68 1.44 1.39
C ASP A 43 -5.82 0.41 1.18
N GLU A 44 -6.63 0.17 2.22
CA GLU A 44 -7.66 -0.89 2.23
C GLU A 44 -8.70 -0.77 1.08
N GLU A 45 -8.66 0.33 0.31
CA GLU A 45 -9.46 0.61 -0.88
C GLU A 45 -8.71 0.54 -2.24
N GLY A 46 -7.42 0.17 -2.28
CA GLY A 46 -6.68 -0.02 -3.53
C GLY A 46 -6.06 1.25 -4.13
N LYS A 47 -5.95 2.34 -3.36
CA LYS A 47 -5.43 3.64 -3.80
C LYS A 47 -3.93 3.75 -3.48
N ILE A 48 -3.18 4.30 -4.44
CA ILE A 48 -1.75 4.52 -4.30
C ILE A 48 -1.55 5.81 -3.49
N ALA A 49 -0.83 5.71 -2.38
CA ALA A 49 -0.56 6.82 -1.47
C ALA A 49 0.92 6.82 -1.02
N PRO A 50 1.46 7.95 -0.54
CA PRO A 50 2.79 8.00 0.05
C PRO A 50 2.90 7.06 1.25
N GLU A 51 3.99 6.29 1.30
CA GLU A 51 4.28 5.43 2.46
C GLU A 51 4.93 6.24 3.59
N TYR A 52 4.53 5.98 4.84
CA TYR A 52 5.13 6.61 6.01
C TYR A 52 6.30 5.76 6.52
N LEU A 53 7.52 6.29 6.47
CA LEU A 53 8.71 5.57 6.91
C LEU A 53 8.99 5.80 8.40
N THR A 54 9.36 4.73 9.09
CA THR A 54 9.94 4.76 10.44
C THR A 54 11.47 4.73 10.34
N TYR A 55 12.13 4.87 11.48
CA TYR A 55 13.57 4.65 11.60
C TYR A 55 14.04 3.33 10.98
N GLU A 56 13.32 2.23 11.22
CA GLU A 56 13.67 0.89 10.74
C GLU A 56 13.45 0.77 9.24
N THR A 57 12.22 1.09 8.77
CA THR A 57 11.89 0.93 7.35
C THR A 57 12.68 1.88 6.46
N PHE A 58 13.09 3.04 6.97
CA PHE A 58 14.02 3.92 6.28
C PHE A 58 15.38 3.26 6.00
N ARG A 59 15.96 2.57 6.99
CA ARG A 59 17.27 1.94 6.81
C ARG A 59 17.20 0.76 5.84
N GLU A 60 16.08 0.06 5.84
CA GLU A 60 15.84 -1.05 4.91
C GLU A 60 15.62 -0.56 3.47
N LYS A 61 14.81 0.48 3.26
CA LYS A 61 14.36 0.90 1.93
C LYS A 61 15.14 2.06 1.31
N VAL A 62 15.79 2.89 2.12
CA VAL A 62 16.45 4.12 1.66
C VAL A 62 17.95 4.08 1.90
N TRP A 63 18.41 4.08 3.16
CA TRP A 63 19.86 4.10 3.45
C TRP A 63 20.14 3.63 4.88
N ASP A 64 20.90 2.55 5.02
CA ASP A 64 21.41 2.08 6.31
C ASP A 64 22.68 2.82 6.74
N PHE A 65 22.49 4.00 7.30
CA PHE A 65 23.57 4.82 7.85
C PHE A 65 24.19 4.24 9.14
N GLU A 66 23.58 3.24 9.79
CA GLU A 66 24.23 2.57 10.93
C GLU A 66 25.34 1.63 10.44
N LYS A 67 25.11 0.96 9.30
CA LYS A 67 26.10 0.09 8.67
C LYS A 67 27.19 0.88 7.93
N ASN A 68 26.81 1.94 7.20
CA ASN A 68 27.74 2.74 6.39
C ASN A 68 27.56 4.25 6.64
N PRO A 69 27.98 4.79 7.80
CA PRO A 69 27.68 6.18 8.18
C PRO A 69 28.39 7.24 7.34
N GLN A 70 29.47 6.89 6.63
CA GLN A 70 30.30 7.83 5.87
C GLN A 70 29.99 7.87 4.38
N GLU A 71 29.12 6.98 3.91
CA GLU A 71 28.82 6.82 2.48
C GLU A 71 27.32 6.72 2.30
N TRP A 72 26.76 7.61 1.47
CA TRP A 72 25.38 7.50 1.02
C TRP A 72 25.27 6.32 0.05
N ASN A 73 24.51 5.30 0.44
CA ASN A 73 24.23 4.13 -0.39
C ASN A 73 22.73 3.88 -0.42
N TYR A 74 22.07 4.35 -1.47
CA TYR A 74 20.64 4.21 -1.65
C TYR A 74 20.25 2.73 -1.86
N GLN A 75 19.24 2.24 -1.13
CA GLN A 75 18.80 0.84 -1.16
C GLN A 75 17.64 0.58 -2.14
N GLY A 76 16.94 1.62 -2.61
CA GLY A 76 15.77 1.46 -3.47
C GLY A 76 16.11 1.16 -4.93
N GLU A 77 15.19 0.46 -5.62
CA GLU A 77 15.33 0.10 -7.04
C GLU A 77 14.99 1.26 -7.99
N VAL A 78 14.07 2.14 -7.57
CA VAL A 78 13.66 3.35 -8.29
C VAL A 78 13.94 4.58 -7.43
N PRO A 79 14.11 5.80 -8.01
CA PRO A 79 14.31 7.01 -7.21
C PRO A 79 13.17 7.23 -6.21
N CYS A 80 13.45 7.95 -5.12
CA CYS A 80 12.40 8.33 -4.17
C CYS A 80 12.42 9.82 -3.82
N VAL A 81 11.28 10.30 -3.33
CA VAL A 81 11.10 11.62 -2.72
C VAL A 81 10.60 11.42 -1.29
N ILE A 82 11.15 12.17 -0.34
CA ILE A 82 10.83 12.01 1.08
C ILE A 82 10.40 13.37 1.65
N ASP A 83 9.17 13.46 2.13
CA ASP A 83 8.64 14.65 2.82
C ASP A 83 8.75 14.49 4.34
N PHE A 84 9.65 15.26 4.95
CA PHE A 84 9.72 15.44 6.41
C PHE A 84 8.67 16.44 6.86
N TYR A 85 7.67 15.97 7.61
CA TYR A 85 6.50 16.74 8.02
C TYR A 85 6.17 16.57 9.52
N ALA A 86 5.15 17.29 9.99
CA ALA A 86 4.49 17.03 11.27
C ALA A 86 2.99 17.37 11.19
N ASP A 87 2.17 16.78 12.05
CA ASP A 87 0.71 16.94 12.04
C ASP A 87 0.23 18.37 12.36
N TRP A 88 1.02 19.12 13.14
CA TRP A 88 0.73 20.52 13.48
C TRP A 88 1.20 21.52 12.41
N CYS A 89 1.97 21.07 11.42
CA CYS A 89 2.56 21.92 10.40
C CYS A 89 1.52 22.29 9.33
N LYS A 90 1.05 23.54 9.36
CA LYS A 90 0.07 24.05 8.38
C LYS A 90 0.59 24.03 6.93
N PRO A 91 1.83 24.48 6.61
CA PRO A 91 2.34 24.37 5.25
C PRO A 91 2.46 22.92 4.75
N CYS A 92 2.84 21.98 5.63
CA CYS A 92 2.92 20.56 5.30
C CYS A 92 1.58 20.00 4.82
N LYS A 93 0.45 20.45 5.40
CA LYS A 93 -0.90 20.06 4.95
C LYS A 93 -1.23 20.55 3.54
N GLN A 94 -0.58 21.61 3.07
CA GLN A 94 -0.73 22.09 1.68
C GLN A 94 0.13 21.26 0.72
N VAL A 95 1.27 20.73 1.18
CA VAL A 95 2.16 19.85 0.40
C VAL A 95 1.61 18.43 0.31
N ALA A 96 0.96 17.92 1.36
CA ALA A 96 0.42 16.57 1.43
C ALA A 96 -0.40 16.13 0.18
N PRO A 97 -1.43 16.87 -0.29
CA PRO A 97 -2.18 16.46 -1.47
C PRO A 97 -1.34 16.43 -2.75
N ILE A 98 -0.29 17.26 -2.84
CA ILE A 98 0.65 17.25 -3.97
C ILE A 98 1.48 15.97 -3.93
N MET A 99 1.95 15.55 -2.76
CA MET A 99 2.65 14.27 -2.60
C MET A 99 1.77 13.08 -2.96
N ASP A 100 0.49 13.11 -2.59
CA ASP A 100 -0.49 12.07 -2.95
C ASP A 100 -0.68 12.00 -4.48
N GLU A 101 -0.83 13.14 -5.16
CA GLU A 101 -0.93 13.20 -6.61
C GLU A 101 0.34 12.69 -7.31
N LEU A 102 1.52 13.02 -6.77
CA LEU A 102 2.80 12.55 -7.30
C LEU A 102 2.96 11.04 -7.14
N ALA A 103 2.54 10.46 -6.01
CA ALA A 103 2.59 9.02 -5.77
C ALA A 103 1.78 8.26 -6.81
N ILE A 104 0.58 8.76 -7.14
CA ILE A 104 -0.27 8.17 -8.19
C ILE A 104 0.37 8.36 -9.57
N LYS A 105 0.81 9.58 -9.89
CA LYS A 105 1.31 9.93 -11.22
C LYS A 105 2.59 9.18 -11.60
N TYR A 106 3.45 8.92 -10.62
CA TYR A 106 4.75 8.29 -10.81
C TYR A 106 4.82 6.87 -10.24
N ALA A 107 3.67 6.23 -10.02
CA ALA A 107 3.60 4.86 -9.54
C ALA A 107 4.51 3.92 -10.35
N GLY A 108 5.35 3.15 -9.65
CA GLY A 108 6.35 2.24 -10.23
C GLY A 108 7.56 2.93 -10.89
N GLN A 109 7.64 4.26 -10.86
CA GLN A 109 8.76 5.04 -11.40
C GLN A 109 9.48 5.85 -10.32
N VAL A 110 8.75 6.34 -9.32
CA VAL A 110 9.28 7.07 -8.17
C VAL A 110 8.51 6.67 -6.92
N GLU A 111 9.22 6.30 -5.86
CA GLU A 111 8.60 6.07 -4.56
C GLU A 111 8.42 7.38 -3.79
N ILE A 112 7.25 7.58 -3.21
CA ILE A 112 6.95 8.77 -2.42
C ILE A 112 6.79 8.37 -0.96
N TYR A 113 7.64 8.95 -0.11
CA TYR A 113 7.69 8.67 1.31
C TYR A 113 7.38 9.91 2.16
N LYS A 114 6.88 9.68 3.36
CA LYS A 114 6.68 10.71 4.38
C LYS A 114 7.34 10.29 5.69
N ILE A 115 7.98 11.23 6.36
CA ILE A 115 8.59 11.02 7.69
C ILE A 115 8.02 12.04 8.65
N ASP A 116 7.38 11.56 9.72
CA ASP A 116 6.90 12.41 10.80
C ASP A 116 8.07 12.75 11.73
N VAL A 117 8.49 14.02 11.77
CA VAL A 117 9.65 14.45 12.56
C VAL A 117 9.43 14.40 14.08
N ASP A 118 8.17 14.36 14.53
CA ASP A 118 7.85 14.22 15.96
C ASP A 118 7.98 12.76 16.42
N LYS A 119 7.66 11.82 15.53
CA LYS A 119 7.82 10.37 15.79
C LYS A 119 9.26 9.92 15.53
N GLU A 120 9.85 10.37 14.44
CA GLU A 120 11.16 9.92 13.94
C GLU A 120 12.29 10.92 14.22
N LYS A 121 12.38 11.41 15.46
CA LYS A 121 13.34 12.46 15.86
C LYS A 121 14.80 12.13 15.56
N LYS A 122 15.19 10.85 15.78
CA LYS A 122 16.55 10.39 15.50
C LYS A 122 16.85 10.50 14.00
N LEU A 123 15.91 10.07 13.16
CA LEU A 123 16.04 10.13 11.70
C LEU A 123 16.08 11.58 11.20
N ALA A 124 15.19 12.44 11.69
CA ALA A 124 15.21 13.87 11.40
C ALA A 124 16.55 14.52 11.80
N SER A 125 17.16 14.08 12.91
CA SER A 125 18.47 14.57 13.33
C SER A 125 19.61 14.12 12.43
N VAL A 126 19.55 12.91 11.84
CA VAL A 126 20.58 12.41 10.90
C VAL A 126 20.67 13.31 9.68
N PHE A 127 19.54 13.78 9.17
CA PHE A 127 19.46 14.72 8.04
C PHE A 127 19.58 16.19 8.46
N GLY A 128 19.72 16.46 9.76
CA GLY A 128 19.82 17.82 10.27
C GLY A 128 18.59 18.69 9.98
N ILE A 129 17.39 18.09 9.93
CA ILE A 129 16.14 18.80 9.65
C ILE A 129 15.91 19.89 10.71
N ARG A 130 15.89 21.16 10.26
CA ARG A 130 15.67 22.35 11.13
C ARG A 130 14.33 23.03 10.90
N SER A 131 13.69 22.77 9.77
CA SER A 131 12.40 23.33 9.38
C SER A 131 11.58 22.28 8.65
N ILE A 132 10.26 22.39 8.75
CA ILE A 132 9.33 21.54 8.02
C ILE A 132 8.29 22.42 7.28
N PRO A 133 7.80 21.98 6.10
CA PRO A 133 8.21 20.76 5.40
C PRO A 133 9.65 20.83 4.88
N SER A 134 10.32 19.68 4.75
CA SER A 134 11.58 19.52 4.02
C SER A 134 11.43 18.33 3.09
N VAL A 135 11.71 18.54 1.80
CA VAL A 135 11.57 17.54 0.73
C VAL A 135 12.90 17.34 0.03
#